data_AF-A0A923N1Y6-F1
#
_entry.id   AF-A0A923N1Y6-F1
#
_cell.length_a   1.000
_cell.length_b   1.000
_cell.length_c   1.000
_cell.angle_alpha   90.00
_cell.angle_beta   90.00
_cell.angle_gamma   90.00
#
_symmetry.space_group_name_H-M   'P 1'
#
loop_
_entity.id
_entity.type
_entity.pdbx_description
1 polymer ?
#
loop_
_entity_poly.entity_id
_entity_poly.type
_entity_poly.pdbx_seq_one_letter_code
_entity_poly.pdbx_strand_id
1 'polypeptide(L)'
;MKSICFLFIIFLISCSPVKIKDFNNDYTQELVGQIKSMDMRQYEYKFIKKDTVNLVQTITLNFDSNNRIKNEKIITENGQKVAIYQYLNGLLIEKQLLSTHDSTLVTYKYDQLKNLIEEKATYNNGMFNLKSQVFDKYHNVVQIRTNFVKKIKQLTEIEYNYKNNYFIAKSSIDTIAVGTIETKNHFNKKGYIIKAKGIMNL
;
A
#
# COMPACT_ATOMS: atom_id res chain seq x y z
N MET A 1 25.75 -28.04 -32.00
CA MET A 1 24.94 -26.83 -32.29
C MET A 1 23.58 -26.81 -31.60
N LYS A 2 22.79 -27.90 -31.55
CA LYS A 2 21.46 -27.92 -30.89
C LYS A 2 21.46 -27.52 -29.40
N SER A 3 22.53 -27.84 -28.66
CA SER A 3 22.65 -27.50 -27.23
C SER A 3 22.89 -26.00 -26.96
N ILE A 4 23.50 -25.28 -27.92
CA ILE A 4 23.76 -23.82 -27.80
C ILE A 4 22.46 -23.03 -27.97
N CYS A 5 21.56 -23.44 -28.87
CA CYS A 5 20.23 -22.82 -29.00
C CYS A 5 19.39 -22.99 -27.73
N PHE A 6 19.49 -24.14 -27.05
CA PHE A 6 18.75 -24.39 -25.81
C PHE A 6 19.26 -23.50 -24.66
N LEU A 7 20.58 -23.28 -24.57
CA LEU A 7 21.20 -22.35 -23.62
C LEU A 7 20.76 -20.91 -23.87
N PHE A 8 20.67 -20.47 -25.13
CA PHE A 8 20.14 -19.15 -25.48
C PHE A 8 18.66 -18.99 -25.09
N ILE A 9 17.83 -20.01 -25.28
CA ILE A 9 16.41 -19.98 -24.86
C ILE A 9 16.30 -19.84 -23.33
N ILE A 10 17.10 -20.56 -22.55
CA ILE A 10 17.11 -20.44 -21.08
C ILE A 10 17.56 -19.03 -20.64
N PHE A 11 18.59 -18.46 -21.28
CA PHE A 11 19.04 -17.10 -20.97
C PHE A 11 17.99 -16.04 -21.32
N LEU A 12 17.25 -16.21 -22.41
CA LEU A 12 16.18 -15.28 -22.81
C LEU A 12 14.96 -15.33 -21.87
N ILE A 13 14.70 -16.47 -21.21
CA ILE A 13 13.60 -16.62 -20.23
C ILE A 13 14.00 -16.07 -18.84
N SER A 14 15.29 -15.85 -18.59
CA SER A 14 15.81 -15.39 -17.28
C SER A 14 15.57 -13.90 -16.97
N CYS A 15 15.02 -13.13 -17.91
CA CYS A 15 14.60 -11.75 -17.65
C CYS A 15 13.27 -11.73 -16.89
N SER A 16 13.32 -12.04 -15.59
CA SER A 16 12.16 -11.84 -14.71
C SER A 16 11.73 -10.37 -14.75
N PRO A 17 10.42 -10.10 -14.78
CA PRO A 17 9.91 -8.74 -14.83
C PRO A 17 10.32 -7.96 -13.57
N VAL A 18 10.79 -6.73 -13.75
CA VAL A 18 11.19 -5.87 -12.64
C VAL A 18 9.93 -5.31 -11.98
N LYS A 19 9.49 -5.94 -10.89
CA LYS A 19 8.43 -5.41 -10.03
C LYS A 19 9.02 -4.32 -9.12
N ILE A 20 8.48 -3.11 -9.20
CA ILE A 20 8.93 -1.99 -8.39
C ILE A 20 8.50 -2.18 -6.95
N LYS A 21 9.43 -1.90 -6.03
CA LYS A 21 9.30 -2.02 -4.59
C LYS A 21 9.62 -0.67 -3.96
N ASP A 22 9.10 -0.44 -2.76
CA ASP A 22 9.47 0.72 -1.96
C ASP A 22 10.97 0.74 -1.63
N PHE A 23 11.42 1.80 -0.96
CA PHE A 23 12.82 1.94 -0.54
C PHE A 23 13.28 0.70 0.26
N ASN A 24 14.53 0.28 0.03
CA ASN A 24 15.15 -0.83 0.73
C ASN A 24 15.59 -0.45 2.16
N ASN A 25 14.68 0.15 2.93
CA ASN A 25 14.91 0.56 4.32
C ASN A 25 14.27 -0.42 5.31
N ASP A 26 14.03 -1.66 4.88
CA ASP A 26 13.43 -2.66 5.73
C ASP A 26 14.50 -3.22 6.69
N TYR A 27 14.63 -2.59 7.85
CA TYR A 27 15.46 -3.05 8.97
C TYR A 27 14.73 -4.10 9.82
N THR A 28 13.64 -4.68 9.32
CA THR A 28 12.91 -5.70 10.07
C THR A 28 13.71 -7.01 10.10
N GLN A 29 13.72 -7.63 11.28
CA GLN A 29 14.24 -8.97 11.44
C GLN A 29 13.23 -9.96 10.89
N GLU A 30 13.67 -10.97 10.13
CA GLU A 30 12.81 -12.07 9.73
C GLU A 30 12.29 -12.79 10.99
N LEU A 31 10.97 -12.77 11.18
CA LEU A 31 10.32 -13.48 12.26
C LEU A 31 10.19 -14.96 11.88
N VAL A 32 10.81 -15.84 12.67
CA VAL A 32 10.73 -17.29 12.49
C VAL A 32 9.67 -17.85 13.46
N GLY A 33 8.66 -18.52 12.92
CA GLY A 33 7.62 -19.23 13.70
C GLY A 33 6.20 -18.69 13.50
N GLN A 34 5.26 -19.19 14.32
CA GLN A 34 3.88 -18.71 14.34
C GLN A 34 3.72 -17.58 15.37
N ILE A 35 3.24 -16.43 14.91
CA ILE A 35 2.96 -15.28 15.77
C ILE A 35 1.50 -15.43 16.22
N LYS A 36 1.25 -15.42 17.52
CA LYS A 36 -0.12 -15.42 18.04
C LYS A 36 -0.69 -13.99 18.11
N SER A 37 0.10 -13.09 18.67
CA SER A 37 -0.25 -11.68 18.84
C SER A 37 0.99 -10.79 18.86
N MET A 38 0.79 -9.52 18.55
CA MET A 38 1.81 -8.46 18.62
C MET A 38 1.20 -7.23 19.27
N ASP A 39 1.87 -6.70 20.30
CA ASP A 39 1.48 -5.46 20.96
C ASP A 39 2.46 -4.35 20.59
N MET A 40 1.92 -3.24 20.10
CA MET A 40 2.65 -2.05 19.71
C MET A 40 2.16 -0.86 20.51
N ARG A 41 3.08 0.01 20.92
CA ARG A 41 2.80 1.24 21.67
C ARG A 41 3.42 2.42 20.94
N GLN A 42 2.61 3.42 20.60
CA GLN A 42 3.07 4.65 19.99
C GLN A 42 3.11 5.75 21.04
N TYR A 43 4.25 6.43 21.09
CA TYR A 43 4.49 7.56 21.98
C TYR A 43 4.73 8.82 21.16
N GLU A 44 4.24 9.95 21.66
CA GLU A 44 4.48 11.26 21.07
C GLU A 44 5.11 12.21 22.08
N TYR A 45 6.06 13.00 21.60
CA TYR A 45 6.64 14.12 22.33
C TYR A 45 5.74 15.35 22.18
N LYS A 46 5.24 15.88 23.30
CA LYS A 46 4.53 17.16 23.31
C LYS A 46 5.44 18.23 23.91
N PHE A 47 5.75 19.26 23.13
CA PHE A 47 6.48 20.45 23.61
C PHE A 47 5.54 21.36 24.44
N ILE A 48 5.08 20.90 25.61
CA ILE A 48 4.21 21.67 26.50
C ILE A 48 4.89 21.83 27.86
N LYS A 49 5.62 22.94 28.05
CA LYS A 49 6.27 23.44 29.30
C LYS A 49 7.18 22.48 30.10
N LYS A 50 7.06 21.17 29.94
CA LYS A 50 7.91 20.09 30.45
C LYS A 50 7.96 19.01 29.36
N ASP A 51 9.16 18.56 29.00
CA ASP A 51 9.34 17.49 28.02
C ASP A 51 8.70 16.20 28.53
N THR A 52 7.50 15.91 28.04
CA THR A 52 6.72 14.76 28.49
C THR A 52 6.40 13.88 27.30
N VAL A 53 6.77 12.60 27.43
CA VAL A 53 6.42 11.54 26.48
C VAL A 53 5.04 11.01 26.84
N ASN A 54 4.09 11.10 25.92
CA ASN A 54 2.73 10.61 26.13
C ASN A 54 2.48 9.36 25.29
N LEU A 55 1.92 8.33 25.91
CA LEU A 55 1.40 7.18 25.17
C LEU A 55 0.12 7.61 24.44
N VAL A 56 0.16 7.69 23.12
CA VAL A 56 -0.99 8.16 22.33
C VAL A 56 -1.85 7.00 21.81
N GLN A 57 -1.25 5.83 21.64
CA GLN A 57 -1.93 4.69 21.03
C GLN A 57 -1.31 3.37 21.48
N THR A 58 -2.17 2.41 21.79
CA THR A 58 -1.79 0.99 21.90
C THR A 58 -2.49 0.21 20.79
N ILE A 59 -1.77 -0.64 20.10
CA ILE A 59 -2.27 -1.48 19.01
C ILE A 59 -1.97 -2.93 19.36
N THR A 60 -3.00 -3.77 19.42
CA THR A 60 -2.85 -5.22 19.55
C THR A 60 -3.28 -5.87 18.25
N LEU A 61 -2.38 -6.61 17.61
CA LEU A 61 -2.66 -7.44 16.44
C LEU A 61 -2.77 -8.89 16.89
N ASN A 62 -3.81 -9.58 16.45
CA ASN A 62 -3.93 -11.03 16.61
C ASN A 62 -3.85 -11.69 15.25
N PHE A 63 -3.14 -12.82 15.16
CA PHE A 63 -2.89 -13.52 13.92
C PHE A 63 -3.60 -14.88 13.88
N ASP A 64 -3.89 -15.37 12.67
CA ASP A 64 -4.40 -16.71 12.45
C ASP A 64 -3.29 -17.77 12.34
N SER A 65 -3.66 -19.02 12.12
CA SER A 65 -2.70 -20.14 11.97
C SER A 65 -1.76 -20.02 10.76
N ASN A 66 -2.05 -19.10 9.83
CA ASN A 66 -1.25 -18.81 8.65
C ASN A 66 -0.45 -17.50 8.81
N ASN A 67 -0.31 -16.98 10.04
CA ASN A 67 0.36 -15.71 10.36
C ASN A 67 -0.25 -14.50 9.65
N ARG A 68 -1.54 -14.53 9.33
CA ARG A 68 -2.26 -13.36 8.78
C ARG A 68 -2.99 -12.65 9.90
N ILE A 69 -3.04 -11.31 9.85
CA ILE A 69 -3.74 -10.51 10.85
C ILE A 69 -5.23 -10.86 10.81
N LYS A 70 -5.77 -11.41 11.89
CA LYS A 70 -7.18 -11.75 12.06
C LYS A 70 -7.98 -10.55 12.57
N ASN A 71 -7.44 -9.85 13.55
CA ASN A 71 -8.02 -8.63 14.08
C ASN A 71 -6.94 -7.69 14.63
N GLU A 72 -7.30 -6.42 14.69
CA GLU A 72 -6.51 -5.33 15.23
C GLU A 72 -7.38 -4.59 16.24
N LYS A 73 -6.85 -4.36 17.45
CA LYS A 73 -7.48 -3.52 18.46
C LYS A 73 -6.61 -2.29 18.67
N ILE A 74 -7.18 -1.11 18.41
CA ILE A 74 -6.54 0.18 18.63
C ILE A 74 -7.20 0.85 19.82
N ILE A 75 -6.40 1.23 20.82
CA ILE A 75 -6.84 1.99 22.00
C ILE A 75 -6.10 3.33 21.97
N THR A 76 -6.84 4.42 22.02
CA THR A 76 -6.33 5.78 22.18
C THR A 76 -7.01 6.45 23.37
N GLU A 77 -6.57 7.65 23.75
CA GLU A 77 -7.26 8.48 24.76
C GLU A 77 -8.74 8.75 24.39
N ASN A 78 -9.05 8.76 23.09
CA ASN A 78 -10.38 9.06 22.56
C ASN A 78 -11.28 7.82 22.39
N GLY A 79 -10.82 6.64 22.81
CA GLY A 79 -11.61 5.41 22.81
C GLY A 79 -10.96 4.25 22.06
N GLN A 80 -11.79 3.30 21.66
CA GLN A 80 -11.37 2.03 21.07
C GLN A 80 -11.89 1.86 19.65
N LYS A 81 -11.04 1.30 18.78
CA LYS A 81 -11.41 0.78 17.46
C LYS A 81 -10.99 -0.67 17.34
N VAL A 82 -11.79 -1.46 16.66
CA VAL A 82 -11.48 -2.86 16.35
C VAL A 82 -11.61 -3.06 14.85
N ALA A 83 -10.56 -3.53 14.19
CA ALA A 83 -10.63 -3.98 12.81
C ALA A 83 -10.65 -5.51 12.75
N ILE A 84 -11.53 -6.06 11.92
CA ILE A 84 -11.66 -7.48 11.65
C ILE A 84 -11.31 -7.72 10.19
N TYR A 85 -10.51 -8.74 9.90
CA TYR A 85 -9.96 -9.01 8.58
C TYR A 85 -10.45 -10.38 8.09
N GLN A 86 -10.89 -10.45 6.84
CA GLN A 86 -11.32 -11.70 6.20
C GLN A 86 -10.51 -11.98 4.95
N TYR A 87 -10.12 -13.25 4.80
CA TYR A 87 -9.26 -13.69 3.71
C TYR A 87 -9.93 -14.81 2.91
N LEU A 88 -9.71 -14.80 1.60
CA LEU A 88 -10.05 -15.88 0.69
C LEU A 88 -8.83 -16.23 -0.15
N ASN A 89 -8.45 -17.50 -0.20
CA ASN A 89 -7.30 -17.99 -0.99
C ASN A 89 -5.99 -17.23 -0.72
N GLY A 90 -5.78 -16.81 0.52
CA GLY A 90 -4.58 -16.06 0.94
C GLY A 90 -4.64 -14.54 0.69
N LEU A 91 -5.70 -14.03 0.06
CA LEU A 91 -5.88 -12.61 -0.23
C LEU A 91 -6.89 -11.98 0.74
N LEU A 92 -6.63 -10.76 1.20
CA LEU A 92 -7.55 -10.01 2.05
C LEU A 92 -8.73 -9.54 1.20
N ILE A 93 -9.95 -10.00 1.49
CA ILE A 93 -11.16 -9.61 0.73
C ILE A 93 -11.99 -8.55 1.43
N GLU A 94 -11.89 -8.48 2.76
CA GLU A 94 -12.70 -7.58 3.56
C GLU A 94 -11.97 -7.13 4.82
N LYS A 95 -12.13 -5.86 5.18
CA LYS A 95 -11.75 -5.29 6.47
C LYS A 95 -12.94 -4.52 7.02
N GLN A 96 -13.44 -4.92 8.18
CA GLN A 96 -14.48 -4.20 8.91
C GLN A 96 -13.85 -3.43 10.06
N LEU A 97 -13.94 -2.11 10.04
CA LEU A 97 -13.53 -1.24 11.14
C LEU A 97 -14.75 -0.88 11.99
N LEU A 98 -14.72 -1.24 13.26
CA LEU A 98 -15.75 -0.98 14.25
C LEU A 98 -15.23 0.03 15.27
N SER A 99 -16.03 1.06 15.54
CA SER A 99 -15.80 2.01 16.62
C SER A 99 -17.12 2.28 17.35
N THR A 100 -17.07 2.94 18.50
CA THR A 100 -18.26 3.20 19.33
C THR A 100 -19.40 3.92 18.57
N HIS A 101 -19.07 4.75 17.58
CA HIS A 101 -20.04 5.59 16.88
C HIS A 101 -20.07 5.41 15.36
N ASP A 102 -19.14 4.62 14.81
CA ASP A 102 -19.00 4.49 13.37
C ASP A 102 -18.50 3.10 12.99
N SER A 103 -18.89 2.63 11.81
CA SER A 103 -18.37 1.45 11.19
C SER A 103 -18.05 1.71 9.73
N THR A 104 -16.95 1.12 9.29
CA THR A 104 -16.50 1.21 7.91
C THR A 104 -16.22 -0.19 7.39
N LEU A 105 -16.83 -0.54 6.27
CA LEU A 105 -16.54 -1.78 5.55
C LEU A 105 -15.64 -1.47 4.37
N VAL A 106 -14.46 -2.07 4.33
CA VAL A 106 -13.54 -1.98 3.19
C VAL A 106 -13.52 -3.32 2.47
N THR A 107 -13.87 -3.32 1.19
CA THR A 107 -13.79 -4.52 0.34
C THR A 107 -12.66 -4.38 -0.68
N TYR A 108 -12.05 -5.51 -1.01
CA TYR A 108 -10.90 -5.59 -1.90
C TYR A 108 -11.20 -6.54 -3.07
N LYS A 109 -10.88 -6.13 -4.29
CA LYS A 109 -10.97 -7.00 -5.48
C LYS A 109 -9.63 -7.14 -6.16
N TYR A 110 -9.40 -8.34 -6.68
CA TYR A 110 -8.17 -8.71 -7.36
C TYR A 110 -8.46 -9.20 -8.77
N ASP A 111 -7.49 -9.02 -9.66
CA ASP A 111 -7.51 -9.67 -10.97
C ASP A 111 -7.07 -11.15 -10.89
N GLN A 112 -7.06 -11.85 -12.02
CA GLN A 112 -6.61 -13.25 -12.11
C GLN A 112 -5.14 -13.45 -11.73
N LEU A 113 -4.34 -12.39 -11.81
CA LEU A 113 -2.91 -12.37 -11.50
C LEU A 113 -2.67 -11.93 -10.05
N LYS A 114 -3.74 -11.82 -9.24
CA LYS A 114 -3.75 -11.42 -7.82
C LYS A 114 -3.27 -9.98 -7.57
N ASN A 115 -3.38 -9.09 -8.55
CA ASN A 115 -3.14 -7.66 -8.36
C ASN A 115 -4.38 -7.00 -7.75
N LEU A 116 -4.21 -6.12 -6.76
CA LEU A 116 -5.31 -5.40 -6.12
C LEU A 116 -5.83 -4.30 -7.07
N ILE A 117 -6.96 -4.54 -7.72
CA ILE A 117 -7.53 -3.63 -8.73
C ILE A 117 -8.56 -2.66 -8.15
N GLU A 118 -9.15 -2.97 -7.00
CA GLU A 118 -10.17 -2.14 -6.36
C GLU A 118 -10.12 -2.26 -4.84
N GLU A 119 -10.21 -1.13 -4.16
CA GLU A 119 -10.47 -0.99 -2.73
C GLU A 119 -11.67 -0.04 -2.56
N LYS A 120 -12.73 -0.51 -1.89
CA LYS A 120 -13.94 0.29 -1.66
C LYS A 120 -14.23 0.37 -0.17
N ALA A 121 -14.12 1.57 0.41
CA ALA A 121 -14.50 1.84 1.78
C ALA A 121 -15.92 2.41 1.82
N THR A 122 -16.85 1.76 2.53
CA THR A 122 -18.24 2.16 2.71
C THR A 122 -18.48 2.51 4.17
N TYR A 123 -18.98 3.73 4.42
CA TYR A 123 -19.28 4.25 5.75
C TYR A 123 -20.75 3.99 6.14
N ASN A 124 -21.06 4.04 7.43
CA ASN A 124 -22.41 3.79 7.96
C ASN A 124 -23.52 4.61 7.29
N ASN A 125 -23.21 5.84 6.88
CA ASN A 125 -24.17 6.72 6.23
C ASN A 125 -24.28 6.51 4.70
N GLY A 126 -23.77 5.40 4.19
CA GLY A 126 -23.80 5.02 2.78
C GLY A 126 -22.79 5.75 1.89
N MET A 127 -22.02 6.71 2.45
CA MET A 127 -20.92 7.33 1.74
C MET A 127 -19.83 6.29 1.43
N PHE A 128 -19.11 6.47 0.32
CA PHE A 128 -18.00 5.57 0.00
C PHE A 128 -16.81 6.30 -0.62
N ASN A 129 -15.62 5.77 -0.35
CA ASN A 129 -14.41 6.06 -1.11
C ASN A 129 -14.08 4.85 -1.98
N LEU A 130 -13.65 5.10 -3.22
CA LEU A 130 -13.25 4.04 -4.15
C LEU A 130 -11.85 4.34 -4.68
N LYS A 131 -10.93 3.40 -4.50
CA LYS A 131 -9.60 3.42 -5.10
C LYS A 131 -9.51 2.29 -6.11
N SER A 132 -9.22 2.60 -7.38
CA SER A 132 -8.97 1.60 -8.41
C SER A 132 -7.57 1.73 -8.99
N GLN A 133 -7.01 0.61 -9.44
CA GLN A 133 -5.65 0.53 -9.95
C GLN A 133 -5.62 -0.22 -11.28
N VAL A 134 -4.76 0.24 -12.18
CA VAL A 134 -4.44 -0.44 -13.45
C VAL A 134 -2.97 -0.82 -13.43
N PHE A 135 -2.67 -2.02 -13.92
CA PHE A 135 -1.33 -2.58 -13.93
C PHE A 135 -0.84 -2.78 -15.37
N ASP A 136 0.46 -2.66 -15.58
CA ASP A 136 1.07 -3.07 -16.84
C ASP A 136 1.34 -4.58 -16.89
N LYS A 137 1.94 -5.03 -18.00
CA LYS A 137 2.35 -6.43 -18.21
C LYS A 137 3.39 -6.95 -17.21
N TYR A 138 4.00 -6.07 -16.42
CA TYR A 138 4.98 -6.42 -15.39
C TYR A 138 4.39 -6.35 -13.98
N HIS A 139 3.06 -6.17 -13.88
CA HIS A 139 2.33 -6.05 -12.62
C HIS A 139 2.75 -4.83 -11.79
N ASN A 140 3.23 -3.78 -12.47
CA ASN A 140 3.48 -2.48 -11.86
C ASN A 140 2.27 -1.58 -12.09
N VAL A 141 1.89 -0.81 -11.07
CA VAL A 141 0.76 0.13 -11.14
C VAL A 141 1.10 1.24 -12.13
N VAL A 142 0.28 1.42 -13.16
CA VAL A 142 0.37 2.51 -14.16
C VAL A 142 -0.67 3.59 -13.95
N GLN A 143 -1.76 3.28 -13.25
CA GLN A 143 -2.81 4.25 -12.95
C GLN A 143 -3.45 3.97 -11.61
N ILE A 144 -3.71 5.02 -10.83
CA ILE A 144 -4.51 4.98 -9.60
C ILE A 144 -5.59 6.04 -9.71
N ARG A 145 -6.86 5.65 -9.53
CA ARG A 145 -7.98 6.59 -9.44
C ARG A 145 -8.58 6.49 -8.05
N THR A 146 -8.72 7.62 -7.37
CA THR A 146 -9.39 7.69 -6.07
C THR A 146 -10.57 8.63 -6.18
N ASN A 147 -11.77 8.12 -5.92
CA ASN A 147 -12.99 8.89 -5.81
C ASN A 147 -13.34 9.04 -4.33
N PHE A 148 -13.35 10.27 -3.83
CA PHE A 148 -13.69 10.55 -2.45
C PHE A 148 -15.17 10.92 -2.30
N VAL A 149 -15.71 10.70 -1.09
CA VAL A 149 -17.08 11.02 -0.67
C VAL A 149 -17.57 12.43 -1.07
N LYS A 150 -16.68 13.41 -1.23
CA LYS A 150 -17.01 14.81 -1.59
C LYS A 150 -16.91 15.10 -3.09
N LYS A 151 -17.01 14.08 -3.95
CA LYS A 151 -16.77 14.16 -5.42
C LYS A 151 -15.36 14.62 -5.81
N ILE A 152 -14.44 14.73 -4.85
CA ILE A 152 -13.02 14.97 -5.13
C ILE A 152 -12.50 13.74 -5.84
N LYS A 153 -11.86 13.95 -6.99
CA LYS A 153 -11.21 12.90 -7.76
C LYS A 153 -9.71 13.13 -7.72
N GLN A 154 -8.98 12.07 -7.42
CA GLN A 154 -7.53 12.05 -7.57
C GLN A 154 -7.18 11.05 -8.67
N LEU A 155 -6.33 11.46 -9.58
CA LEU A 155 -5.76 10.61 -10.60
C LEU A 155 -4.24 10.64 -10.46
N THR A 156 -3.63 9.47 -10.35
CA THR A 156 -2.19 9.29 -10.48
C THR A 156 -1.88 8.44 -11.69
N GLU A 157 -1.04 8.93 -12.58
CA GLU A 157 -0.56 8.22 -13.77
C GLU A 157 0.94 7.98 -13.62
N ILE A 158 1.39 6.76 -13.95
CA ILE A 158 2.77 6.33 -13.76
C ILE A 158 3.31 5.78 -15.08
N GLU A 159 4.36 6.42 -15.59
CA GLU A 159 5.04 6.01 -16.80
C GLU A 159 6.42 5.41 -16.47
N TYR A 160 6.64 4.15 -16.84
CA TYR A 160 7.89 3.43 -16.57
C TYR A 160 8.83 3.45 -17.76
N ASN A 161 10.09 3.79 -17.50
CA ASN A 161 11.21 3.55 -18.40
C ASN A 161 12.11 2.45 -17.82
N TYR A 162 11.76 1.20 -18.13
CA TYR A 162 12.51 0.02 -17.68
C TYR A 162 13.94 -0.04 -18.22
N LYS A 163 14.19 0.52 -19.40
CA LYS A 163 15.54 0.56 -19.99
C LYS A 163 16.50 1.44 -19.17
N ASN A 164 16.00 2.58 -18.72
CA ASN A 164 16.77 3.58 -17.98
C ASN A 164 16.55 3.51 -16.45
N ASN A 165 15.81 2.51 -15.99
CA ASN A 165 15.46 2.26 -14.59
C ASN A 165 14.90 3.47 -13.84
N TYR A 166 13.88 4.13 -14.41
CA TYR A 166 13.13 5.16 -13.71
C TYR A 166 11.65 5.12 -14.07
N PHE A 167 10.81 5.76 -13.26
CA PHE A 167 9.43 6.07 -13.59
C PHE A 167 9.11 7.52 -13.24
N ILE A 168 8.10 8.06 -13.91
CA ILE A 168 7.53 9.37 -13.62
C ILE A 168 6.11 9.15 -13.13
N ALA A 169 5.77 9.68 -11.96
CA ALA A 169 4.42 9.66 -11.43
C ALA A 169 3.86 11.07 -11.40
N LYS A 170 2.72 11.27 -12.05
CA LYS A 170 1.98 12.53 -12.10
C LYS A 170 0.68 12.35 -11.34
N SER A 171 0.45 13.16 -10.31
CA SER A 171 -0.78 13.13 -9.54
C SER A 171 -1.51 14.46 -9.68
N SER A 172 -2.79 14.39 -10.04
CA SER A 172 -3.70 15.53 -10.06
C SER A 172 -4.84 15.29 -9.07
N ILE A 173 -5.29 16.37 -8.44
CA ILE A 173 -6.44 16.36 -7.53
C ILE A 173 -7.41 17.42 -8.02
N ASP A 174 -8.65 17.00 -8.28
CA ASP A 174 -9.76 17.86 -8.68
C ASP A 174 -10.24 18.67 -7.47
N THR A 175 -9.56 19.80 -7.21
CA THR A 175 -9.90 20.81 -6.20
C THR A 175 -9.84 22.21 -6.82
N ILE A 176 -10.29 23.23 -6.08
CA ILE A 176 -10.35 24.64 -6.52
C ILE A 176 -8.98 25.16 -7.01
N ALA A 177 -7.88 24.61 -6.52
CA ALA A 177 -6.53 24.81 -7.05
C ALA A 177 -6.04 23.49 -7.67
N VAL A 178 -6.17 23.35 -8.99
CA VAL A 178 -5.65 22.18 -9.72
C VAL A 178 -4.12 22.23 -9.68
N GLY A 179 -3.53 21.50 -8.73
CA GLY A 179 -2.10 21.26 -8.68
C GLY A 179 -1.78 19.89 -9.26
N THR A 180 -0.85 19.85 -10.22
CA THR A 180 -0.22 18.59 -10.65
C THR A 180 1.11 18.44 -9.91
N ILE A 181 1.26 17.37 -9.15
CA ILE A 181 2.54 16.99 -8.53
C ILE A 181 3.19 15.95 -9.41
N GLU A 182 4.40 16.23 -9.87
CA GLU A 182 5.21 15.28 -10.63
C GLU A 182 6.41 14.81 -9.79
N THR A 183 6.69 13.51 -9.82
CA THR A 183 7.88 12.93 -9.20
C THR A 183 8.59 12.01 -10.18
N LYS A 184 9.92 12.05 -10.17
CA LYS A 184 10.76 11.12 -10.92
C LYS A 184 11.53 10.24 -9.96
N ASN A 185 11.27 8.95 -10.04
CA ASN A 185 11.86 7.94 -9.17
C ASN A 185 12.77 7.01 -9.97
N HIS A 186 14.00 6.84 -9.52
CA HIS A 186 14.94 5.87 -10.08
C HIS A 186 14.94 4.62 -9.23
N PHE A 187 15.02 3.46 -9.89
CA PHE A 187 15.09 2.16 -9.24
C PHE A 187 16.33 1.38 -9.68
N ASN A 188 16.71 0.38 -8.90
CA ASN A 188 17.77 -0.56 -9.28
C ASN A 188 17.19 -1.77 -10.06
N LYS A 189 18.06 -2.63 -10.59
CA LYS A 189 17.64 -3.84 -11.33
C LYS A 189 16.77 -4.82 -10.52
N LYS A 190 16.78 -4.72 -9.19
CA LYS A 190 15.94 -5.52 -8.27
C LYS A 190 14.58 -4.86 -7.99
N GLY A 191 14.31 -3.70 -8.59
CA GLY A 191 13.05 -2.95 -8.48
C GLY A 191 12.96 -1.98 -7.31
N TYR A 192 13.97 -1.88 -6.44
CA TYR A 192 13.92 -0.97 -5.29
C TYR A 192 14.18 0.47 -5.73
N ILE A 193 13.36 1.41 -5.23
CA ILE A 193 13.59 2.84 -5.41
C ILE A 193 14.88 3.24 -4.68
N ILE A 194 15.79 3.89 -5.40
CA ILE A 194 17.09 4.36 -4.90
C ILE A 194 17.20 5.88 -4.86
N LYS A 195 16.32 6.59 -5.58
CA LYS A 195 16.32 8.05 -5.63
C LYS A 195 14.95 8.57 -6.05
N ALA A 196 14.40 9.51 -5.29
CA ALA A 196 13.20 10.25 -5.63
C ALA A 196 13.55 11.73 -5.86
N LYS A 197 12.93 12.35 -6.86
CA LYS A 197 13.03 13.79 -7.14
C LYS A 197 11.64 14.37 -7.36
N GLY A 198 11.30 15.42 -6.62
CA GLY A 198 10.14 16.25 -6.93
C GLY A 198 10.41 17.10 -8.17
N ILE A 199 9.45 17.13 -9.08
CA ILE A 199 9.42 18.03 -10.24
C ILE A 199 8.22 18.95 -9.99
N MET A 200 8.49 20.11 -9.37
CA MET A 200 7.49 21.18 -9.31
C MET A 200 7.63 22.01 -10.60
N ASN A 201 6.60 21.95 -11.44
CA ASN A 201 6.41 22.94 -12.48
C ASN A 201 5.58 24.06 -11.84
N LEU A 202 6.23 25.19 -11.51
CA LEU A 202 5.57 26.44 -11.15
C LEU A 202 5.11 27.17 -12.41
#